data_AF-U9VN27-F1
#
_entry.id   AF-U9VN27-F1
#
_cell.length_a   1.000
_cell.length_b   1.000
_cell.length_c   1.000
_cell.angle_alpha   90.00
_cell.angle_beta   90.00
_cell.angle_gamma   90.00
#
_symmetry.space_group_name_H-M   'P 1'
#
loop_
_entity.id
_entity.type
_entity.pdbx_description
1 polymer ?
#
loop_
_entity_poly.entity_id
_entity_poly.type
_entity_poly.pdbx_seq_one_letter_code
_entity_poly.pdbx_strand_id
1 'polypeptide(L)' 'MTFSEDGDGKTQEYELENCCDWTGPSLLWAGDLDRDGKLDFLLDTSTHYNVSEPTLFLSSLARTGEVARPVARQSSVGG' A
#
# COMPACT_ATOMS: atom_id res chain seq x y z
N MET A 1 2.17 8.04 8.35
CA MET A 1 1.60 6.71 8.68
C MET A 1 1.11 6.72 10.11
N THR A 2 -0.21 6.68 10.25
CA THR A 2 -0.93 6.84 11.53
C THR A 2 -1.98 5.74 11.61
N PHE A 3 -2.29 5.29 12.83
CA PHE A 3 -3.15 4.12 13.08
C PHE A 3 -4.26 4.49 14.05
N SER A 4 -5.47 3.99 13.78
CA SER A 4 -6.59 4.04 14.72
C SER A 4 -7.36 2.73 14.68
N GLU A 5 -7.80 2.30 15.86
CA GLU A 5 -8.67 1.14 16.04
C GLU A 5 -9.96 1.66 16.66
N ASP A 6 -10.99 1.77 15.84
CA ASP A 6 -12.37 2.00 16.22
C ASP A 6 -13.10 0.65 16.23
N GLY A 7 -14.15 0.49 17.03
CA GLY A 7 -14.84 -0.79 17.28
C GLY A 7 -15.47 -1.49 16.06
N ASP A 8 -15.18 -1.02 14.84
CA ASP A 8 -15.64 -1.49 13.54
C ASP A 8 -14.48 -2.04 12.65
N GLY A 9 -13.22 -1.93 13.06
CA GLY A 9 -12.09 -2.46 12.30
C GLY A 9 -10.73 -1.83 12.62
N LYS A 10 -9.69 -2.25 11.88
CA LYS A 10 -8.37 -1.62 11.92
C LYS A 10 -8.22 -0.72 10.70
N THR A 11 -7.85 0.54 10.94
CA THR A 11 -7.56 1.50 9.88
C THR A 11 -6.07 1.84 9.89
N GLN A 12 -5.47 1.83 8.69
CA GLN A 12 -4.07 2.21 8.48
C GLN A 12 -4.00 3.26 7.37
N GLU A 13 -3.48 4.43 7.71
CA GLU A 13 -3.28 5.52 6.76
C GLU A 13 -1.86 5.49 6.19
N TYR A 14 -1.78 5.41 4.86
CA TYR A 14 -0.54 5.48 4.11
C TYR A 14 -0.49 6.83 3.38
N GLU A 15 0.28 7.77 3.94
CA GLU A 15 0.45 9.11 3.38
C GLU A 15 1.55 9.10 2.33
N LEU A 16 1.20 9.53 1.12
CA LEU A 16 2.13 9.85 0.06
C LEU A 16 2.27 11.37 0.00
N GLU A 17 3.49 11.89 0.06
CA GLU A 17 3.73 13.29 -0.21
C GLU A 17 3.51 13.55 -1.70
N ASN A 18 2.35 14.07 -2.06
CA ASN A 18 2.02 14.42 -3.43
C ASN A 18 1.50 15.86 -3.47
N CYS A 19 2.40 16.84 -3.55
CA CYS A 19 2.00 18.23 -3.37
C CYS A 19 1.28 18.83 -4.58
N CYS A 20 1.38 18.24 -5.78
CA CYS A 20 0.76 18.82 -6.99
C CYS A 20 0.44 17.84 -8.15
N ASP A 21 0.68 16.52 -8.06
CA ASP A 21 0.41 15.59 -9.18
C ASP A 21 -0.92 14.83 -9.01
N TRP A 22 -1.60 14.56 -10.12
CA TRP A 22 -2.94 13.94 -10.18
C TRP A 22 -2.93 12.44 -9.78
N THR A 23 -1.76 11.86 -9.51
CA THR A 23 -1.62 10.43 -9.24
C THR A 23 -1.85 10.14 -7.75
N GLY A 24 -3.11 9.83 -7.39
CA GLY A 24 -3.43 9.20 -6.12
C GLY A 24 -3.06 7.70 -6.12
N PRO A 25 -2.88 7.08 -4.94
CA PRO A 25 -2.63 5.65 -4.87
C PRO A 25 -3.80 4.87 -5.50
N SER A 26 -3.49 3.83 -6.27
CA SER A 26 -4.52 2.99 -6.91
C SER A 26 -4.34 1.52 -6.57
N LEU A 27 -5.47 0.81 -6.42
CA LEU A 27 -5.45 -0.63 -6.15
C LEU A 27 -5.20 -1.39 -7.45
N LEU A 28 -4.06 -2.08 -7.54
CA LEU A 28 -3.72 -2.96 -8.67
C LEU A 28 -4.23 -4.38 -8.45
N TRP A 29 -4.14 -4.88 -7.22
CA TRP A 29 -4.61 -6.22 -6.84
C TRP A 29 -4.84 -6.36 -5.34
N ALA A 30 -5.77 -7.24 -4.96
CA ALA A 30 -5.96 -7.69 -3.59
C ALA A 30 -6.29 -9.20 -3.56
N GLY A 31 -5.68 -9.93 -2.62
CA GLY A 31 -5.89 -11.36 -2.42
C GLY A 31 -4.90 -11.92 -1.40
N ASP A 32 -4.98 -13.22 -1.11
CA ASP A 32 -4.08 -13.90 -0.17
C ASP A 32 -2.86 -14.46 -0.93
N LEU A 33 -1.75 -13.73 -0.94
CA LEU A 33 -0.58 -14.05 -1.76
C LEU A 33 0.27 -15.14 -1.10
N ASP A 34 0.42 -15.09 0.23
CA ASP A 34 1.29 -15.97 0.99
C ASP A 34 0.58 -17.13 1.72
N ARG A 35 -0.75 -17.21 1.55
CA ARG A 35 -1.63 -18.28 2.06
C ARG A 35 -1.76 -18.28 3.58
N ASP A 36 -1.73 -17.10 4.20
CA ASP A 36 -1.96 -16.94 5.64
C ASP A 36 -3.45 -16.72 6.00
N GLY A 37 -4.32 -16.63 4.99
CA GLY A 37 -5.75 -16.39 5.16
C GLY A 37 -6.13 -14.92 5.41
N LYS A 38 -5.19 -13.98 5.29
CA LYS A 38 -5.41 -12.53 5.33
C LYS A 38 -5.30 -11.92 3.94
N LEU A 39 -5.84 -10.72 3.79
CA LEU A 39 -5.83 -10.01 2.51
C LEU A 39 -4.51 -9.23 2.35
N ASP A 40 -3.78 -9.47 1.27
CA ASP A 40 -2.61 -8.69 0.85
C ASP A 40 -2.97 -7.71 -0.26
N PHE A 41 -2.09 -6.73 -0.51
CA PHE A 41 -2.35 -5.66 -1.47
C PHE A 41 -1.15 -5.40 -2.38
N LEU A 42 -1.44 -5.16 -3.65
CA LEU A 42 -0.54 -4.48 -4.57
C LEU A 42 -1.15 -3.12 -4.90
N LEU A 43 -0.49 -2.04 -4.48
CA LEU A 43 -0.91 -0.67 -4.75
C LEU A 43 0.07 -0.02 -5.70
N ASP A 44 -0.42 0.74 -6.66
CA ASP A 44 0.39 1.74 -7.32
C ASP A 44 0.53 2.94 -6.37
N THR A 45 1.75 3.21 -5.91
CA THR A 45 2.07 4.33 -5.01
C THR A 45 2.84 5.45 -5.71
N SER A 46 2.73 5.54 -7.04
CA SER A 46 3.41 6.55 -7.85
C SER A 46 3.07 7.98 -7.42
N THR A 47 4.11 8.77 -7.18
CA THR A 47 3.98 10.20 -6.82
C THR A 47 4.18 11.14 -8.01
N HIS A 48 4.55 10.63 -9.18
CA HIS A 48 4.82 11.41 -10.38
C HIS A 48 4.31 10.71 -11.66
N TYR A 49 3.81 11.49 -12.62
CA TYR A 49 3.18 10.99 -13.86
C TYR A 49 4.05 10.09 -14.75
N ASN A 50 5.38 10.18 -14.67
CA ASN A 50 6.31 9.36 -15.47
C ASN A 50 6.96 8.22 -14.67
N VAL A 51 6.55 8.04 -13.42
CA VAL A 51 7.03 6.97 -12.54
C VAL A 51 5.90 5.97 -12.36
N SER A 52 6.23 4.68 -12.43
CA SER A 52 5.40 3.61 -11.90
C SER A 52 6.07 3.07 -10.64
N GLU A 53 5.34 3.01 -9.53
CA GLU A 53 5.79 2.45 -8.27
C GLU A 53 4.78 1.44 -7.69
N PRO A 54 4.66 0.24 -8.27
CA PRO A 54 3.95 -0.84 -7.61
C PRO A 54 4.64 -1.21 -6.29
N THR A 55 3.87 -1.17 -5.22
CA THR A 55 4.29 -1.51 -3.86
C THR A 55 3.47 -2.70 -3.35
N LEU A 56 4.15 -3.78 -2.97
CA LEU A 56 3.55 -4.95 -2.35
C LEU A 56 3.44 -4.76 -0.85
N PHE A 57 2.25 -4.98 -0.31
CA PHE A 57 1.95 -4.99 1.11
C PHE A 57 1.50 -6.38 1.54
N LEU A 58 2.17 -6.95 2.55
CA LEU A 58 1.78 -8.24 3.15
C LEU A 58 1.17 -8.04 4.53
N SER A 59 0.04 -8.67 4.77
CA SER A 59 -0.67 -8.67 6.06
C SER A 59 -0.03 -9.61 7.07
N SER A 60 0.67 -10.65 6.62
CA SER A 60 1.42 -11.57 7.48
C SER A 60 2.60 -10.90 8.21
N LEU A 61 3.15 -9.82 7.63
CA LEU A 61 4.29 -9.06 8.16
C LEU A 61 3.89 -7.75 8.84
N ALA A 62 2.58 -7.51 9.00
CA ALA A 62 2.04 -6.39 9.76
C ALA A 62 2.47 -6.45 11.23
N ARG A 63 2.92 -5.32 11.77
CA ARG A 63 3.19 -5.16 13.21
C ARG A 63 1.88 -5.00 13.97
N THR A 64 1.94 -5.10 15.31
CA THR A 64 0.80 -4.76 16.17
C THR A 64 0.27 -3.37 15.84
N GLY A 65 -0.98 -3.31 15.38
CA GLY A 65 -1.66 -2.07 14.97
C GLY A 65 -1.63 -1.78 13.46
N GLU A 66 -0.85 -2.52 12.66
CA GLU A 66 -0.84 -2.40 11.20
C GLU A 66 -1.91 -3.30 10.56
N VAL A 67 -2.44 -2.87 9.41
CA VAL A 67 -3.30 -3.71 8.55
C VAL A 67 -2.43 -4.56 7.64
N ALA A 68 -1.51 -3.93 6.91
CA ALA A 68 -0.51 -4.59 6.08
C ALA A 68 0.81 -3.79 6.10
N ARG A 69 1.90 -4.42 5.69
CA ARG A 69 3.22 -3.79 5.69
C ARG A 69 3.82 -3.76 4.28
N PRO A 70 4.36 -2.63 3.80
CA PRO A 70 5.08 -2.61 2.54
C PRO A 70 6.36 -3.45 2.66
N VAL A 71 6.53 -4.41 1.76
CA VAL A 71 7.65 -5.38 1.79
C VAL A 71 8.51 -5.33 0.53
N ALA A 72 7.99 -4.78 -0.57
CA ALA A 72 8.73 -4.58 -1.81
C ALA A 72 8.17 -3.37 -2.57
N ARG A 73 9.06 -2.68 -3.30
CA ARG A 73 8.71 -1.59 -4.23
C ARG A 73 9.47 -1.79 -5.52
N GLN A 74 8.81 -1.55 -6.65
CA GLN A 74 9.44 -1.54 -7.96
C GLN A 74 9.24 -0.18 -8.60
N SER A 75 10.28 0.65 -8.63
CA SER A 75 10.22 1.94 -9.32
C SER A 75 10.68 1.78 -10.77
N SER A 76 9.90 2.27 -11.73
CA SER A 76 10.26 2.33 -13.15
C SER A 76 9.89 3.69 -13.72
N VAL A 77 10.67 4.21 -14.67
CA VAL A 77 10.37 5.45 -15.39
C VAL A 77 10.01 5.15 -16.85
N GLY A 78 9.02 5.87 -17.39
CA GLY A 78 8.70 5.85 -18.81
C GLY A 78 9.67 6.74 -19.60
N GLY A 79 10.25 6.20 -20.68
CA GLY A 79 11.09 6.92 -21.64
C GLY A 79 10.38 7.16 -22.97
#